data_AF-A0A2D8KYC2-F1
#
_entry.id   AF-A0A2D8KYC2-F1
#
_cell.length_a   1.000
_cell.length_b   1.000
_cell.length_c   1.000
_cell.angle_alpha   90.00
_cell.angle_beta   90.00
_cell.angle_gamma   90.00
#
_symmetry.space_group_name_H-M   'P 1'
#
loop_
_entity.id
_entity.type
_entity.pdbx_description
1 polymer ?
#
loop_
_entity_poly.entity_id
_entity_poly.type
_entity_poly.pdbx_seq_one_letter_code
_entity_poly.pdbx_strand_id
1 'polypeptide(L)'
;MKALLLIARLLGALRVMLVVSVFILIALAPLVGSDVFYSGWKMAPTLIAPALVPIFFFVILFDVLMCFVCRIDKPAIERQRFDSIVRIELVLLVLMVAIWVPAFYRLLDTV
;
A
#
# COMPACT_ATOMS: atom_id res chain seq x y z
N MET A 1 20.05 -10.56 -4.63
CA MET A 1 19.40 -10.38 -5.95
C MET A 1 18.51 -11.57 -6.36
N LYS A 2 18.95 -12.84 -6.25
CA LYS A 2 18.13 -14.01 -6.63
C LYS A 2 16.83 -14.18 -5.81
N ALA A 3 16.84 -13.87 -4.52
CA ALA A 3 15.65 -13.94 -3.67
C ALA A 3 14.54 -12.96 -4.09
N LEU A 4 14.92 -11.75 -4.51
CA LEU A 4 13.99 -10.71 -4.96
C LEU A 4 13.26 -11.12 -6.25
N LEU A 5 13.99 -11.74 -7.18
CA LEU A 5 13.45 -12.28 -8.43
C LEU A 5 12.53 -13.48 -8.20
N LEU A 6 12.85 -14.34 -7.22
CA LEU A 6 12.00 -15.47 -6.85
C LEU A 6 10.70 -15.01 -6.20
N ILE A 7 10.75 -14.01 -5.31
CA ILE A 7 9.57 -13.38 -4.70
C ILE A 7 8.70 -12.70 -5.76
N ALA A 8 9.30 -11.98 -6.72
CA ALA A 8 8.59 -11.34 -7.83
C ALA A 8 7.91 -12.33 -8.78
N ARG A 9 8.50 -13.52 -9.00
CA ARG A 9 7.86 -14.60 -9.75
C ARG A 9 6.75 -15.31 -8.96
N LEU A 10 6.85 -15.36 -7.63
CA LEU A 10 5.92 -16.08 -6.76
C LEU A 10 4.66 -15.27 -6.40
N LEU A 11 4.81 -13.95 -6.21
CA LEU A 11 3.70 -13.02 -5.96
C LEU A 11 3.08 -12.44 -7.24
N GLY A 12 3.82 -12.43 -8.34
CA GLY A 12 3.49 -11.66 -9.54
C GLY A 12 4.10 -10.26 -9.49
N ALA A 13 4.65 -9.80 -10.61
CA ALA A 13 5.36 -8.51 -10.69
C ALA A 13 4.50 -7.33 -10.22
N LEU A 14 3.19 -7.40 -10.46
CA LEU A 14 2.21 -6.38 -10.07
C LEU A 14 2.12 -6.20 -8.55
N ARG A 15 2.10 -7.29 -7.77
CA ARG A 15 2.01 -7.23 -6.31
C ARG A 15 3.28 -6.70 -5.67
N VAL A 16 4.43 -7.04 -6.23
CA VAL A 16 5.69 -6.45 -5.75
C VAL A 16 5.70 -4.95 -5.98
N MET A 17 5.24 -4.48 -7.15
CA MET A 17 5.08 -3.04 -7.41
C MET A 17 4.10 -2.39 -6.43
N LEU A 18 2.99 -3.06 -6.11
CA LEU A 18 2.03 -2.58 -5.12
C LEU A 18 2.68 -2.40 -3.75
N VAL A 19 3.32 -3.45 -3.23
CA VAL A 19 3.98 -3.43 -1.90
C VAL A 19 5.05 -2.35 -1.84
N VAL A 20 5.90 -2.25 -2.87
CA VAL A 20 6.93 -1.21 -2.95
C VAL A 20 6.32 0.18 -2.97
N SER A 21 5.25 0.39 -3.74
CA SER A 21 4.57 1.70 -3.82
C SER A 21 3.97 2.10 -2.47
N VAL A 22 3.33 1.16 -1.78
CA VAL A 22 2.76 1.40 -0.44
C VAL A 22 3.85 1.70 0.56
N PHE A 23 4.98 0.98 0.52
CA PHE A 23 6.13 1.29 1.37
C PHE A 23 6.67 2.70 1.14
N ILE A 24 6.75 3.15 -0.12
CA ILE A 24 7.17 4.52 -0.45
C ILE A 24 6.16 5.52 0.14
N LEU A 25 4.86 5.29 -0.01
CA LEU A 25 3.83 6.17 0.58
C LEU A 25 3.93 6.22 2.11
N ILE A 26 4.16 5.08 2.78
CA ILE A 26 4.36 5.04 4.22
C ILE A 26 5.60 5.84 4.65
N ALA A 27 6.71 5.72 3.91
CA ALA A 27 7.93 6.45 4.19
C ALA A 27 7.79 7.97 4.00
N LEU A 28 6.84 8.41 3.16
CA LEU A 28 6.54 9.83 2.93
C LEU A 28 5.67 10.46 4.04
N ALA A 29 4.92 9.66 4.81
CA ALA A 29 4.05 10.16 5.86
C ALA A 29 4.75 11.06 6.92
N PRO A 30 5.92 10.70 7.49
CA PRO A 30 6.59 11.55 8.48
C PRO A 30 7.15 12.85 7.90
N LEU A 31 7.28 12.95 6.57
CA LEU A 31 7.73 14.17 5.88
C LEU A 31 6.60 15.20 5.71
N VAL A 32 5.37 14.83 6.07
CA VAL A 32 4.24 15.77 6.12
C VAL A 32 4.43 16.71 7.31
N GLY A 33 4.94 17.91 7.02
CA GLY A 33 5.06 19.01 7.98
C GLY A 33 3.70 19.67 8.30
N SER A 34 3.73 20.87 8.90
CA SER A 34 2.55 21.70 9.12
C SER A 34 2.10 22.43 7.86
N ASP A 35 3.04 22.75 6.98
CA ASP A 35 2.80 23.66 5.86
C ASP A 35 2.50 22.88 4.58
N VAL A 36 1.47 23.32 3.86
CA VAL A 36 1.09 22.76 2.57
C VAL A 36 1.86 23.50 1.46
N PHE A 37 2.70 22.77 0.73
CA PHE A 37 3.45 23.32 -0.39
C PHE A 37 2.78 22.96 -1.73
N TYR A 38 2.44 23.97 -2.53
CA TYR A 38 1.81 23.81 -3.85
C TYR A 38 2.81 23.76 -5.01
N SER A 39 4.11 23.91 -4.74
CA SER A 39 5.16 23.89 -5.77
C SER A 39 6.45 23.23 -5.28
N GLY A 40 7.23 22.74 -6.23
CA GLY A 40 8.51 22.08 -5.98
C GLY A 40 8.40 20.67 -5.38
N TRP A 41 9.54 20.10 -5.01
CA TRP A 41 9.64 18.71 -4.51
C TRP A 41 8.91 18.46 -3.19
N LYS A 42 8.67 19.51 -2.40
CA LYS A 42 7.92 19.41 -1.13
C LYS A 42 6.44 19.11 -1.34
N MET A 43 5.89 19.35 -2.54
CA MET A 43 4.52 19.03 -2.89
C MET A 43 4.22 17.52 -2.84
N ALA A 44 5.24 16.68 -3.12
CA ALA A 44 5.08 15.23 -3.19
C ALA A 44 4.59 14.63 -1.86
N PRO A 45 5.27 14.85 -0.71
CA PRO A 45 4.77 14.38 0.58
C PRO A 45 3.52 15.12 1.06
N THR A 46 3.35 16.42 0.78
CA THR A 46 2.28 17.22 1.40
C THR A 46 0.93 17.18 0.70
N LEU A 47 0.89 16.94 -0.61
CA LEU A 47 -0.35 16.93 -1.40
C LEU A 47 -0.54 15.61 -2.15
N ILE A 48 0.49 15.17 -2.89
CA ILE A 48 0.37 14.03 -3.80
C ILE A 48 0.22 12.72 -3.00
N ALA A 49 1.12 12.47 -2.05
CA ALA A 49 1.08 11.26 -1.23
C ALA A 49 -0.25 11.10 -0.46
N PRO A 50 -0.77 12.10 0.27
CA PRO A 50 -2.07 11.98 0.95
C PRO A 50 -3.23 11.74 -0.02
N ALA A 51 -3.20 12.28 -1.24
CA ALA A 51 -4.20 12.01 -2.27
C ALA A 51 -4.10 10.58 -2.84
N LEU A 52 -2.89 10.02 -2.89
CA LEU A 52 -2.66 8.63 -3.35
C LEU A 52 -3.06 7.59 -2.30
N VAL A 53 -2.99 7.91 -1.00
CA VAL A 53 -3.29 6.93 0.07
C VAL A 53 -4.68 6.30 -0.06
N PRO A 54 -5.79 7.05 -0.26
CA PRO A 54 -7.11 6.46 -0.50
C PRO A 54 -7.16 5.60 -1.77
N ILE A 55 -6.43 5.99 -2.82
CA ILE A 55 -6.38 5.21 -4.07
C ILE A 55 -5.73 3.85 -3.78
N PHE A 56 -4.56 3.84 -3.14
CA PHE A 56 -3.85 2.61 -2.79
C PHE A 56 -4.60 1.77 -1.76
N PHE A 57 -5.38 2.38 -0.88
CA PHE A 57 -6.29 1.66 0.02
C PHE A 57 -7.25 0.78 -0.79
N PHE A 58 -7.91 1.33 -1.81
CA PHE A 58 -8.81 0.55 -2.67
C PHE A 58 -8.06 -0.44 -3.57
N VAL A 59 -6.87 -0.10 -4.07
CA VAL A 59 -6.08 -1.03 -4.90
C VAL A 59 -5.67 -2.27 -4.09
N ILE A 60 -5.26 -2.11 -2.83
CA ILE A 60 -4.95 -3.26 -1.95
C ILE A 60 -6.19 -4.12 -1.73
N LEU A 61 -7.35 -3.51 -1.43
CA LEU A 61 -8.61 -4.26 -1.26
C LEU A 61 -9.00 -5.01 -2.54
N PHE A 62 -8.75 -4.41 -3.71
CA PHE A 62 -8.99 -5.05 -4.99
C PHE A 62 -8.05 -6.25 -5.22
N ASP A 63 -6.77 -6.16 -4.86
CA ASP A 63 -5.85 -7.30 -4.96
C ASP A 63 -6.25 -8.43 -4.00
N VAL A 64 -6.66 -8.09 -2.78
CA VAL A 64 -7.20 -9.04 -1.81
C VAL A 64 -8.44 -9.75 -2.37
N LEU A 65 -9.36 -9.02 -3.02
CA LEU A 65 -10.51 -9.61 -3.69
C LEU A 65 -10.08 -10.56 -4.81
N MET A 66 -9.12 -10.17 -5.64
CA MET A 66 -8.58 -11.03 -6.69
C MET A 66 -7.89 -12.29 -6.13
N CYS A 67 -7.20 -12.19 -4.99
CA CYS A 67 -6.68 -13.35 -4.27
C CYS A 67 -7.81 -14.32 -3.92
N PHE A 68 -8.92 -13.83 -3.39
CA PHE A 68 -10.07 -14.67 -3.06
C PHE A 68 -10.68 -15.33 -4.29
N VAL A 69 -10.85 -14.58 -5.39
CA VAL A 69 -11.36 -15.13 -6.66
C VAL A 69 -10.44 -16.22 -7.20
N CYS A 70 -9.14 -15.96 -7.28
CA CYS A 70 -8.17 -16.94 -7.79
C CYS A 70 -8.02 -18.18 -6.88
N ARG A 71 -8.39 -18.10 -5.59
CA ARG A 71 -8.28 -19.21 -4.64
C ARG A 71 -9.32 -20.31 -4.86
N ILE A 72 -10.48 -19.98 -5.44
CA ILE A 72 -11.66 -20.87 -5.50
C ILE A 72 -11.32 -22.20 -6.18
N ASP A 73 -10.63 -22.17 -7.32
CA ASP A 73 -10.36 -23.36 -8.14
C ASP A 73 -8.97 -23.99 -7.90
N LYS A 74 -8.26 -23.57 -6.84
CA LYS A 74 -6.88 -23.98 -6.60
C LYS A 74 -6.72 -25.08 -5.56
N PRO A 75 -5.72 -25.99 -5.71
CA PRO A 75 -5.41 -27.02 -4.73
C PRO A 75 -4.93 -26.41 -3.40
N ALA A 76 -5.09 -27.14 -2.30
CA ALA A 76 -4.88 -26.66 -0.92
C ALA A 76 -3.51 -25.98 -0.68
N ILE A 77 -2.44 -26.48 -1.32
CA ILE A 77 -1.08 -25.91 -1.20
C ILE A 77 -1.01 -24.49 -1.81
N GLU A 78 -1.65 -24.27 -2.97
CA GLU A 78 -1.69 -22.93 -3.56
C GLU A 78 -2.65 -22.00 -2.79
N ARG A 79 -3.72 -22.54 -2.19
CA ARG A 79 -4.63 -21.76 -1.34
C ARG A 79 -3.92 -21.13 -0.13
N GLN A 80 -3.06 -21.90 0.55
CA GLN A 80 -2.30 -21.41 1.70
C GLN A 80 -1.34 -20.26 1.33
N ARG A 81 -0.80 -20.29 0.11
CA ARG A 81 0.02 -19.19 -0.43
C ARG A 81 -0.81 -17.91 -0.60
N PHE A 82 -2.01 -18.00 -1.17
CA PHE A 82 -2.90 -16.85 -1.32
C PHE A 82 -3.34 -16.27 0.02
N ASP A 83 -3.66 -17.11 1.01
CA ASP A 83 -4.06 -16.66 2.35
C ASP A 83 -2.92 -15.90 3.05
N SER A 84 -1.68 -16.34 2.85
CA SER A 84 -0.49 -15.65 3.37
C SER A 84 -0.30 -14.28 2.71
N ILE A 85 -0.53 -14.17 1.40
CA ILE A 85 -0.44 -12.90 0.67
C ILE A 85 -1.51 -11.92 1.15
N VAL A 86 -2.77 -12.38 1.25
CA VAL A 86 -3.88 -11.55 1.76
C VAL A 86 -3.58 -11.04 3.15
N ARG A 87 -3.01 -11.88 4.04
CA ARG A 87 -2.63 -11.45 5.38
C ARG A 87 -1.56 -10.36 5.36
N ILE A 88 -0.54 -10.49 4.50
CA ILE A 88 0.51 -9.46 4.36
C ILE A 88 -0.09 -8.15 3.84
N GLU A 89 -0.95 -8.20 2.83
CA GLU A 89 -1.60 -7.03 2.24
C GLU A 89 -2.52 -6.32 3.24
N LEU A 90 -3.29 -7.07 4.03
CA LEU A 90 -4.12 -6.50 5.09
C LEU A 90 -3.27 -5.86 6.20
N VAL A 91 -2.16 -6.47 6.59
CA VAL A 91 -1.23 -5.85 7.54
C VAL A 91 -0.66 -4.55 6.97
N LEU A 92 -0.27 -4.56 5.70
CA LEU A 92 0.25 -3.37 5.00
C LEU A 92 -0.79 -2.26 4.91
N LEU A 93 -2.05 -2.62 4.63
CA LEU A 93 -3.19 -1.71 4.61
C LEU A 93 -3.40 -1.03 5.96
N VAL A 94 -3.45 -1.83 7.03
CA VAL A 94 -3.63 -1.33 8.40
C VAL A 94 -2.46 -0.43 8.80
N LEU A 95 -1.22 -0.83 8.47
CA LEU A 95 -0.03 -0.03 8.74
C LEU A 95 -0.08 1.32 8.01
N MET A 96 -0.44 1.31 6.73
CA MET A 96 -0.58 2.53 5.93
C MET A 96 -1.63 3.47 6.54
N VAL A 97 -2.82 2.95 6.85
CA VAL A 97 -3.89 3.75 7.46
C VAL A 97 -3.44 4.31 8.81
N ALA A 98 -2.89 3.48 9.70
CA ALA A 98 -2.47 3.91 11.03
C ALA A 98 -1.42 5.03 11.00
N ILE A 99 -0.47 4.95 10.07
CA ILE A 99 0.60 5.95 9.92
C ILE A 99 0.09 7.25 9.29
N TRP A 100 -0.88 7.16 8.38
CA TRP A 100 -1.44 8.34 7.69
C TRP A 100 -2.58 9.02 8.44
N VAL A 101 -3.24 8.35 9.39
CA VAL A 101 -4.30 8.93 10.22
C VAL A 101 -3.88 10.26 10.88
N PRO A 102 -2.72 10.38 11.54
CA PRO A 102 -2.27 11.67 12.11
C PRO A 102 -2.11 12.78 11.07
N ALA A 103 -1.63 12.45 9.86
CA ALA A 103 -1.47 13.42 8.78
C ALA A 103 -2.83 13.90 8.27
N PHE A 104 -3.81 13.00 8.12
CA PHE A 104 -5.18 13.38 7.75
C PHE A 104 -5.87 14.22 8.82
N TYR A 105 -5.67 13.92 10.11
CA TYR A 105 -6.21 14.76 11.18
C TYR A 105 -5.68 16.19 11.12
N ARG A 106 -4.38 16.39 10.87
CA ARG A 106 -3.81 17.74 10.71
C ARG A 106 -4.40 18.48 9.52
N LEU A 107 -4.62 17.79 8.40
CA LEU A 107 -5.23 18.39 7.21
C LEU A 107 -6.71 18.77 7.44
N LEU A 108 -7.43 18.00 8.28
CA LEU A 108 -8.82 18.27 8.59
C LEU A 108 -8.98 19.43 9.58
N ASP A 109 -8.09 19.54 10.56
CA ASP A 109 -8.11 20.61 11.58
C ASP A 109 -7.78 22.00 11.00
N THR A 110 -7.13 22.06 9.83
CA THR A 110 -6.83 23.31 9.13
C THR A 110 -8.00 23.88 8.30
N VAL A 111 -9.13 23.18 8.19
CA VAL A 111 -10.33 23.60 7.44
C VAL A 111 -11.40 24.09 8.40
#